data_AF-A0A7Y0MS36-F1
#
_entry.id   AF-A0A7Y0MS36-F1
#
_cell.length_a   1.000
_cell.length_b   1.000
_cell.length_c   1.000
_cell.angle_alpha   90.00
_cell.angle_beta   90.00
_cell.angle_gamma   90.00
#
_symmetry.space_group_name_H-M   'P 1'
#
loop_
_entity.id
_entity.type
_entity.pdbx_description
1 polymer ?
#
loop_
_entity_poly.entity_id
_entity_poly.type
_entity_poly.pdbx_seq_one_letter_code
_entity_poly.pdbx_strand_id
1 'polypeptide(L)'
;MTKVERYYSRLRDTIKHRFISGKKISNFDIELHNFLSSEINIKQRVDILNKYFITYFFEYYCPKNNRAYYKGALSCNERDIDSIEGVSRVLPLIALKCEDDFHLLNDKKINLRAQLKSILLKGVDPSDSGYWGDIVDFDQRLAEASDIALAIWISKKHVWDTLSSTEQDKILKWLNQASDKKISDNNWHLFKFTISLIVFKLSGKPYDISSYERIKEFYIDDGWFRDGMDGDIDLYNAWGFHYSLFWICKIDDSFDLDYIKLVSSKFSKSYKYLFSPTGIPLWGRSVCYRLAISAPLISNAILLENDDELSYAISCFESSWSFFIRNGAVSRGVPTQGYIGPDLRVLDNYSGPASSLWGLRSLFLMNLVYENDLMNQKQFPKLKVIEEDYDFKINSISLKISGDKNKKLTSITWCKRKDIKEFKINSYNVLRRVVSALTLKPRRPSNKHIKKNLKEYNSLNEHLQDGK
;
A
#
# COMPACT_ATOMS: atom_id res chain seq x y z
N MET A 1 -21.28 14.78 15.37
CA MET A 1 -20.34 15.92 15.25
C MET A 1 -20.76 16.86 14.12
N THR A 2 -21.06 18.11 14.46
CA THR A 2 -21.46 19.17 13.52
C THR A 2 -20.31 19.60 12.60
N LYS A 3 -20.60 20.38 11.55
CA LYS A 3 -19.59 20.90 10.62
C LYS A 3 -18.59 21.86 11.31
N VAL A 4 -19.06 22.55 12.35
CA VAL A 4 -18.28 23.51 13.16
C VAL A 4 -17.34 22.76 14.11
N GLU A 5 -17.84 21.74 14.83
CA GLU A 5 -17.02 20.89 15.71
C GLU A 5 -15.90 20.18 14.93
N ARG A 6 -16.19 19.66 13.74
CA ARG A 6 -15.18 19.09 12.83
C ARG A 6 -14.10 20.10 12.46
N TYR A 7 -14.48 21.33 12.11
CA TYR A 7 -13.52 22.38 11.77
C TYR A 7 -12.58 22.69 12.95
N TYR A 8 -13.11 22.86 14.16
CA TYR A 8 -12.29 23.12 15.35
C TYR A 8 -11.43 21.92 15.78
N SER A 9 -11.88 20.68 15.55
CA SER A 9 -11.03 19.48 15.70
C SER A 9 -9.84 19.56 14.75
N ARG A 10 -10.09 19.75 13.45
CA ARG A 10 -9.04 19.87 12.41
C ARG A 10 -8.06 21.00 12.69
N LEU A 11 -8.53 22.13 13.23
CA LEU A 11 -7.68 23.26 13.62
C LEU A 11 -6.81 22.92 14.84
N ARG A 12 -7.37 22.31 15.89
CA ARG A 12 -6.61 21.83 17.06
C ARG A 12 -5.54 20.82 16.66
N ASP A 13 -5.87 19.90 15.76
CA ASP A 13 -4.92 18.90 15.24
C ASP A 13 -3.82 19.54 14.38
N THR A 14 -4.16 20.61 13.65
CA THR A 14 -3.18 21.41 12.90
C THR A 14 -2.22 22.17 13.82
N ILE A 15 -2.70 22.68 14.95
CA ILE A 15 -1.87 23.34 15.97
C ILE A 15 -0.95 22.32 16.65
N LYS A 16 -1.47 21.15 17.05
CA LYS A 16 -0.66 20.02 17.59
C LYS A 16 0.44 19.60 16.61
N HIS A 17 0.12 19.53 15.31
CA HIS A 17 1.10 19.24 14.26
C HIS A 17 2.19 20.31 14.13
N ARG A 18 1.90 21.60 14.35
CA ARG A 18 2.92 22.67 14.25
C ARG A 18 4.08 22.43 15.22
N PHE A 19 3.79 21.95 16.43
CA PHE A 19 4.82 21.59 17.42
C PHE A 19 5.71 20.42 16.98
N ILE A 20 5.16 19.43 16.26
CA ILE A 20 5.94 18.29 15.72
C ILE A 20 6.69 18.68 14.44
N SER A 21 6.11 19.55 13.61
CA SER A 21 6.73 20.01 12.36
C SER A 21 7.96 20.91 12.55
N GLY A 22 8.15 21.47 13.76
CA GLY A 22 9.36 22.18 14.15
C GLY A 22 10.54 21.25 14.50
N LYS A 23 10.31 19.93 14.61
CA LYS A 23 11.38 18.95 14.78
C LYS A 23 12.22 18.89 13.51
N LYS A 24 13.54 19.03 13.65
CA LYS A 24 14.49 18.77 12.57
C LYS A 24 14.39 17.28 12.23
N ILE A 25 13.86 16.98 11.05
CA ILE A 25 13.75 15.62 10.50
C ILE A 25 15.08 15.30 9.85
N SER A 26 15.61 14.11 10.12
CA SER A 26 16.85 13.65 9.49
C SER A 26 16.63 13.49 8.00
N ASN A 27 17.64 13.76 7.18
CA ASN A 27 17.51 13.63 5.72
C ASN A 27 18.28 12.40 5.22
N PHE A 28 17.69 11.23 5.38
CA PHE A 28 18.24 9.96 4.90
C PHE A 28 17.92 9.68 3.43
N ASP A 29 17.31 10.63 2.70
CA ASP A 29 16.92 10.43 1.30
C ASP A 29 18.15 10.26 0.39
N ILE A 30 19.19 11.07 0.62
CA ILE A 30 20.46 10.97 -0.12
C ILE A 30 21.14 9.62 0.14
N GLU A 31 21.18 9.19 1.40
CA GLU A 31 21.73 7.90 1.78
C GLU A 31 20.98 6.75 1.12
N LEU A 32 19.64 6.77 1.14
CA LEU A 32 18.80 5.79 0.44
C LEU A 32 19.15 5.71 -1.05
N HIS A 33 19.28 6.85 -1.72
CA HIS A 33 19.68 6.91 -3.13
C HIS A 33 21.08 6.30 -3.37
N ASN A 34 22.05 6.64 -2.51
CA ASN A 34 23.42 6.13 -2.61
C ASN A 34 23.47 4.61 -2.40
N PHE A 35 22.79 4.10 -1.38
CA PHE A 35 22.70 2.68 -1.08
C PHE A 35 22.07 1.90 -2.24
N LEU A 36 20.98 2.40 -2.82
CA LEU A 36 20.31 1.71 -3.92
C LEU A 36 21.07 1.80 -5.25
N SER A 37 22.01 2.73 -5.36
CA SER A 37 22.91 2.81 -6.52
C SER A 37 24.14 1.92 -6.38
N SER A 38 24.45 1.44 -5.18
CA SER A 38 25.58 0.54 -4.92
C SER A 38 25.29 -0.91 -5.36
N GLU A 39 26.33 -1.69 -5.67
CA GLU A 39 26.24 -3.12 -6.00
C GLU A 39 26.10 -4.00 -4.74
N ILE A 40 25.00 -3.81 -4.02
CA ILE A 40 24.62 -4.63 -2.84
C ILE A 40 23.61 -5.71 -3.23
N ASN A 41 23.61 -6.81 -2.46
CA ASN A 41 22.66 -7.90 -2.67
C ASN A 41 21.23 -7.51 -2.25
N ILE A 42 20.24 -8.33 -2.62
CA ILE A 42 18.84 -8.00 -2.34
C ILE A 42 18.53 -7.95 -0.84
N LYS A 43 19.16 -8.81 -0.01
CA LYS A 43 19.03 -8.80 1.45
C LYS A 43 19.38 -7.44 2.05
N GLN A 44 20.56 -6.91 1.70
CA GLN A 44 21.03 -5.60 2.14
C GLN A 44 20.09 -4.47 1.68
N ARG A 45 19.54 -4.55 0.47
CA ARG A 45 18.55 -3.56 -0.02
C ARG A 45 17.29 -3.57 0.84
N VAL A 46 16.73 -4.76 1.09
CA VAL A 46 15.53 -4.91 1.92
C VAL A 46 15.78 -4.40 3.34
N ASP A 47 16.95 -4.66 3.92
CA ASP A 47 17.32 -4.12 5.25
C ASP A 47 17.36 -2.60 5.29
N ILE A 48 17.97 -1.97 4.30
CA ILE A 48 18.07 -0.52 4.20
C ILE A 48 16.67 0.08 4.04
N LEU A 49 15.81 -0.52 3.23
CA LEU A 49 14.41 -0.10 3.08
C LEU A 49 13.64 -0.24 4.40
N ASN A 50 13.76 -1.37 5.09
CA ASN A 50 13.14 -1.60 6.39
C ASN A 50 13.57 -0.52 7.40
N LYS A 51 14.89 -0.29 7.53
CA LYS A 51 15.44 0.74 8.42
C LYS A 51 14.97 2.13 8.01
N TYR A 52 14.93 2.45 6.72
CA TYR A 52 14.48 3.75 6.22
C TYR A 52 13.05 4.05 6.66
N PHE A 53 12.08 3.18 6.35
CA PHE A 53 10.68 3.42 6.68
C PHE A 53 10.41 3.39 8.20
N ILE A 54 11.03 2.46 8.94
CA ILE A 54 10.87 2.37 10.40
C ILE A 54 11.49 3.60 11.09
N THR A 55 12.66 4.06 10.65
CA THR A 55 13.30 5.26 11.22
C THR A 55 12.41 6.47 11.06
N TYR A 56 11.94 6.75 9.85
CA TYR A 56 11.06 7.88 9.62
C TYR A 56 9.72 7.75 10.36
N PHE A 57 9.15 6.56 10.46
CA PHE A 57 7.95 6.35 11.29
C PHE A 57 8.17 6.88 12.70
N PHE A 58 9.25 6.53 13.37
CA PHE A 58 9.56 7.05 14.72
C PHE A 58 9.94 8.54 14.74
N GLU A 59 10.36 9.12 13.62
CA GLU A 59 10.52 10.58 13.53
C GLU A 59 9.18 11.32 13.54
N TYR A 60 8.17 10.78 12.84
CA TYR A 60 6.82 11.34 12.72
C TYR A 60 5.84 10.90 13.80
N TYR A 61 6.11 9.77 14.48
CA TYR A 61 5.25 9.20 15.49
C TYR A 61 5.25 10.05 16.77
N CYS A 62 4.05 10.29 17.30
CA CYS A 62 3.80 10.98 18.55
C CYS A 62 3.25 9.97 19.57
N PRO A 63 4.09 9.49 20.52
CA PRO A 63 3.68 8.47 21.49
C PRO A 63 2.56 8.88 22.43
N LYS A 64 2.37 10.19 22.66
CA LYS A 64 1.32 10.72 23.52
C LYS A 64 -0.07 10.56 22.90
N ASN A 65 -0.20 10.90 21.63
CA ASN A 65 -1.48 10.85 20.92
C ASN A 65 -1.63 9.57 20.08
N ASN A 66 -0.61 8.70 20.04
CA ASN A 66 -0.57 7.50 19.21
C ASN A 66 -0.92 7.77 17.73
N ARG A 67 -0.30 8.80 17.15
CA ARG A 67 -0.48 9.25 15.75
C ARG A 67 0.86 9.48 15.08
N ALA A 68 0.92 9.37 13.75
CA ALA A 68 2.12 9.71 12.98
C ALA A 68 1.82 10.80 11.94
N TYR A 69 2.52 11.93 12.05
CA TYR A 69 2.20 13.16 11.33
C TYR A 69 3.13 13.39 10.14
N TYR A 70 2.97 12.62 9.08
CA TYR A 70 3.75 12.77 7.85
C TYR A 70 3.48 14.11 7.15
N LYS A 71 4.52 14.66 6.52
CA LYS A 71 4.44 15.90 5.74
C LYS A 71 3.79 15.64 4.39
N GLY A 72 2.80 16.45 4.00
CA GLY A 72 2.16 16.34 2.69
C GLY A 72 0.80 17.05 2.62
N ALA A 73 0.13 16.90 1.49
CA ALA A 73 -1.23 17.37 1.29
C ALA A 73 -2.26 16.44 1.98
N LEU A 74 -3.24 17.03 2.66
CA LEU A 74 -4.28 16.31 3.41
C LEU A 74 -5.28 15.59 2.50
N SER A 75 -5.86 14.49 3.00
CA SER A 75 -6.98 13.79 2.35
C SER A 75 -8.32 14.49 2.61
N CYS A 76 -9.39 13.95 2.00
CA CYS A 76 -10.76 14.30 2.37
C CYS A 76 -11.22 13.71 3.71
N ASN A 77 -10.49 12.72 4.27
CA ASN A 77 -10.83 11.98 5.49
C ASN A 77 -10.39 12.68 6.79
N GLU A 78 -9.91 13.93 6.69
CA GLU A 78 -9.47 14.74 7.83
C GLU A 78 -8.10 14.36 8.40
N ARG A 79 -7.50 15.28 9.18
CA ARG A 79 -6.11 15.16 9.64
C ARG A 79 -5.91 14.04 10.67
N ASP A 80 -6.89 13.80 11.54
CA ASP A 80 -6.79 12.71 12.51
C ASP A 80 -6.71 11.36 11.79
N ILE A 81 -7.60 11.09 10.84
CA ILE A 81 -7.53 9.88 9.99
C ILE A 81 -6.20 9.81 9.24
N ASP A 82 -5.77 10.88 8.58
CA ASP A 82 -4.48 10.94 7.89
C ASP A 82 -3.31 10.55 8.82
N SER A 83 -3.42 10.87 10.11
CA SER A 83 -2.40 10.57 11.11
C SER A 83 -2.52 9.16 11.72
N ILE A 84 -3.72 8.56 11.66
CA ILE A 84 -3.96 7.14 11.95
C ILE A 84 -3.42 6.30 10.80
N GLU A 85 -3.64 6.69 9.54
CA GLU A 85 -3.03 6.06 8.35
C GLU A 85 -1.50 5.98 8.47
N GLY A 86 -0.87 7.04 9.00
CA GLY A 86 0.57 7.05 9.25
C GLY A 86 1.04 6.05 10.29
N VAL A 87 0.16 5.58 11.17
CA VAL A 87 0.45 4.53 12.15
C VAL A 87 0.13 3.16 11.54
N SER A 88 -1.14 2.92 11.22
CA SER A 88 -1.67 1.63 10.76
C SER A 88 -0.84 1.03 9.62
N ARG A 89 -0.50 1.84 8.61
CA ARG A 89 0.13 1.35 7.37
C ARG A 89 1.60 0.98 7.53
N VAL A 90 2.24 1.30 8.66
CA VAL A 90 3.61 0.86 8.98
C VAL A 90 3.62 -0.32 9.95
N LEU A 91 2.51 -0.58 10.68
CA LEU A 91 2.49 -1.63 11.70
C LEU A 91 2.80 -3.03 11.15
N PRO A 92 2.33 -3.45 9.96
CA PRO A 92 2.72 -4.74 9.41
C PRO A 92 4.24 -4.87 9.23
N LEU A 93 4.94 -3.80 8.83
CA LEU A 93 6.40 -3.80 8.72
C LEU A 93 7.09 -3.96 10.07
N ILE A 94 6.61 -3.21 11.08
CA ILE A 94 7.13 -3.31 12.46
C ILE A 94 6.88 -4.71 13.02
N ALA A 95 5.73 -5.32 12.72
CA ALA A 95 5.38 -6.67 13.12
C ALA A 95 6.30 -7.73 12.45
N LEU A 96 6.65 -7.56 11.17
CA LEU A 96 7.59 -8.44 10.46
C LEU A 96 9.01 -8.34 11.03
N LYS A 97 9.40 -7.16 11.50
CA LYS A 97 10.71 -6.90 12.11
C LYS A 97 10.67 -6.88 13.64
N CYS A 98 9.70 -7.55 14.27
CA CYS A 98 9.36 -7.46 15.71
C CYS A 98 10.48 -7.96 16.66
N GLU A 99 11.60 -7.27 16.64
CA GLU A 99 12.86 -7.54 17.31
C GLU A 99 13.00 -6.65 18.56
N ASP A 100 13.76 -7.14 19.55
CA ASP A 100 14.00 -6.41 20.80
C ASP A 100 15.14 -5.37 20.67
N ASP A 101 16.05 -5.54 19.71
CA ASP A 101 17.24 -4.71 19.50
C ASP A 101 17.37 -4.28 18.01
N PHE A 102 16.36 -3.58 17.51
CA PHE A 102 16.38 -3.06 16.14
C PHE A 102 17.19 -1.76 16.06
N HIS A 103 18.09 -1.67 15.09
CA HIS A 103 18.88 -0.47 14.83
C HIS A 103 18.26 0.38 13.72
N LEU A 104 17.86 1.61 14.09
CA LEU A 104 17.43 2.64 13.13
C LEU A 104 18.60 3.14 12.27
N LEU A 105 18.32 3.90 11.22
CA LEU A 105 19.36 4.50 10.35
C LEU A 105 20.25 5.52 11.08
N ASN A 106 19.77 6.10 12.18
CA ASN A 106 20.56 6.97 13.04
C ASN A 106 21.26 6.20 14.19
N ASP A 107 21.43 4.88 14.04
CA ASP A 107 22.01 3.95 15.00
C ASP A 107 21.32 3.86 16.37
N LYS A 108 20.20 4.56 16.55
CA LYS A 108 19.40 4.45 17.76
C LYS A 108 18.77 3.05 17.83
N LYS A 109 19.03 2.36 18.95
CA LYS A 109 18.38 1.10 19.29
C LYS A 109 16.93 1.33 19.72
N ILE A 110 16.04 0.47 19.24
CA ILE A 110 14.63 0.48 19.62
C ILE A 110 14.10 -0.94 19.78
N ASN A 111 13.32 -1.16 20.84
CA ASN A 111 12.60 -2.41 21.03
C ASN A 111 11.27 -2.35 20.26
N LEU A 112 11.24 -2.91 19.05
CA LEU A 112 10.06 -2.86 18.18
C LEU A 112 8.88 -3.64 18.76
N ARG A 113 9.13 -4.75 19.46
CA ARG A 113 8.09 -5.54 20.14
C ARG A 113 7.32 -4.71 21.18
N ALA A 114 8.05 -4.02 22.06
CA ALA A 114 7.49 -3.17 23.10
C ALA A 114 6.76 -1.96 22.51
N GLN A 115 7.32 -1.35 21.45
CA GLN A 115 6.65 -0.25 20.74
C GLN A 115 5.34 -0.72 20.10
N LEU A 116 5.34 -1.86 19.40
CA LEU A 116 4.15 -2.42 18.77
C LEU A 116 3.06 -2.73 19.80
N LYS A 117 3.40 -3.41 20.90
CA LYS A 117 2.47 -3.65 22.02
C LYS A 117 1.88 -2.35 22.56
N SER A 118 2.71 -1.34 22.82
CA SER A 118 2.25 -0.04 23.34
C SER A 118 1.32 0.69 22.36
N ILE A 119 1.67 0.72 21.07
CA ILE A 119 0.87 1.36 20.01
C ILE A 119 -0.52 0.72 19.92
N LEU A 120 -0.58 -0.61 19.91
CA LEU A 120 -1.84 -1.35 19.80
C LEU A 120 -2.74 -1.07 21.01
N LEU A 121 -2.24 -1.23 22.23
CA LEU A 121 -3.05 -1.08 23.44
C LEU A 121 -3.58 0.35 23.62
N LYS A 122 -2.76 1.37 23.35
CA LYS A 122 -3.20 2.77 23.35
C LYS A 122 -4.25 3.05 22.28
N GLY A 123 -4.12 2.40 21.12
CA GLY A 123 -4.99 2.61 19.97
C GLY A 123 -6.41 2.07 20.17
N VAL A 124 -6.57 1.04 20.99
CA VAL A 124 -7.86 0.34 21.19
C VAL A 124 -8.56 0.69 22.50
N ASP A 125 -7.93 1.46 23.39
CA ASP A 125 -8.49 1.83 24.70
C ASP A 125 -9.19 3.20 24.66
N PRO A 126 -10.53 3.28 24.80
CA PRO A 126 -11.27 4.55 24.78
C PRO A 126 -10.90 5.56 25.88
N SER A 127 -10.25 5.10 26.95
CA SER A 127 -9.78 5.98 28.03
C SER A 127 -8.40 6.59 27.78
N ASP A 128 -7.64 6.07 26.81
CA ASP A 128 -6.32 6.58 26.47
C ASP A 128 -6.42 7.75 25.49
N SER A 129 -5.56 8.78 25.68
CA SER A 129 -5.47 9.90 24.74
C SER A 129 -5.03 9.51 23.33
N GLY A 130 -4.50 8.30 23.17
CA GLY A 130 -4.10 7.66 21.93
C GLY A 130 -5.17 6.80 21.26
N TYR A 131 -6.40 6.74 21.79
CA TYR A 131 -7.49 5.95 21.21
C TYR A 131 -7.77 6.31 19.75
N TRP A 132 -7.84 5.34 18.84
CA TRP A 132 -8.08 5.59 17.41
C TRP A 132 -9.53 6.02 17.08
N GLY A 133 -10.45 5.89 18.03
CA GLY A 133 -11.86 6.20 17.85
C GLY A 133 -12.68 4.96 17.49
N ASP A 134 -14.00 5.09 17.62
CA ASP A 134 -14.94 4.07 17.16
C ASP A 134 -15.02 4.04 15.62
N ILE A 135 -15.18 2.85 15.07
CA ILE A 135 -15.43 2.64 13.65
C ILE A 135 -16.91 2.90 13.38
N VAL A 136 -17.21 3.76 12.40
CA VAL A 136 -18.60 4.03 11.96
C VAL A 136 -18.82 3.59 10.51
N ASP A 137 -20.06 3.68 10.04
CA ASP A 137 -20.41 3.33 8.66
C ASP A 137 -19.60 4.18 7.65
N PHE A 138 -19.06 3.52 6.62
CA PHE A 138 -18.22 4.12 5.58
C PHE A 138 -16.97 4.84 6.12
N ASP A 139 -16.44 4.41 7.27
CA ASP A 139 -15.26 5.01 7.89
C ASP A 139 -13.95 4.42 7.35
N GLN A 140 -13.02 5.30 6.97
CA GLN A 140 -11.66 4.93 6.59
C GLN A 140 -10.95 4.13 7.69
N ARG A 141 -11.30 4.33 8.98
CA ARG A 141 -10.77 3.53 10.09
C ARG A 141 -10.96 2.03 9.89
N LEU A 142 -12.00 1.60 9.17
CA LEU A 142 -12.19 0.18 8.84
C LEU A 142 -11.07 -0.35 7.93
N ALA A 143 -10.66 0.43 6.93
CA ALA A 143 -9.54 0.05 6.08
C ALA A 143 -8.22 0.00 6.88
N GLU A 144 -8.02 0.97 7.78
CA GLU A 144 -6.83 1.00 8.66
C GLU A 144 -6.83 -0.15 9.68
N ALA A 145 -8.00 -0.55 10.18
CA ALA A 145 -8.17 -1.69 11.09
C ALA A 145 -7.72 -3.01 10.45
N SER A 146 -7.79 -3.15 9.12
CA SER A 146 -7.29 -4.33 8.42
C SER A 146 -5.77 -4.49 8.55
N ASP A 147 -5.00 -3.40 8.41
CA ASP A 147 -3.54 -3.46 8.58
C ASP A 147 -3.15 -3.61 10.06
N ILE A 148 -3.94 -3.04 10.98
CA ILE A 148 -3.75 -3.25 12.43
C ILE A 148 -3.99 -4.71 12.81
N ALA A 149 -5.09 -5.31 12.34
CA ALA A 149 -5.38 -6.73 12.55
C ALA A 149 -4.27 -7.60 11.96
N LEU A 150 -3.80 -7.27 10.75
CA LEU A 150 -2.71 -7.98 10.12
C LEU A 150 -1.40 -7.88 10.92
N ALA A 151 -1.06 -6.72 11.47
CA ALA A 151 0.12 -6.55 12.33
C ALA A 151 0.02 -7.42 13.61
N ILE A 152 -1.17 -7.52 14.20
CA ILE A 152 -1.43 -8.42 15.35
C ILE A 152 -1.21 -9.88 14.93
N TRP A 153 -1.74 -10.29 13.77
CA TRP A 153 -1.59 -11.65 13.27
C TRP A 153 -0.12 -12.01 13.00
N ILE A 154 0.61 -11.16 12.27
CA ILE A 154 2.03 -11.35 11.96
C ILE A 154 2.85 -11.47 13.25
N SER A 155 2.59 -10.60 14.23
CA SER A 155 3.32 -10.57 15.50
C SER A 155 2.73 -11.48 16.57
N LYS A 156 1.80 -12.40 16.24
CA LYS A 156 1.00 -13.13 17.23
C LYS A 156 1.83 -13.76 18.35
N LYS A 157 2.86 -14.54 17.99
CA LYS A 157 3.74 -15.22 18.95
C LYS A 157 4.53 -14.27 19.85
N HIS A 158 4.84 -13.07 19.36
CA HIS A 158 5.70 -12.11 20.04
C HIS A 158 4.94 -11.04 20.81
N VAL A 159 3.70 -10.76 20.42
CA VAL A 159 2.87 -9.70 21.01
C VAL A 159 1.57 -10.29 21.55
N TRP A 160 0.68 -10.79 20.69
CA TRP A 160 -0.66 -11.25 21.08
C TRP A 160 -0.64 -12.30 22.21
N ASP A 161 0.19 -13.33 22.08
CA ASP A 161 0.30 -14.43 23.04
C ASP A 161 0.92 -14.00 24.39
N THR A 162 1.49 -12.78 24.45
CA THR A 162 2.07 -12.18 25.67
C THR A 162 1.13 -11.18 26.36
N LEU A 163 -0.03 -10.92 25.76
CA LEU A 163 -1.05 -10.04 26.32
C LEU A 163 -1.85 -10.77 27.40
N SER A 164 -2.24 -10.04 28.44
CA SER A 164 -3.25 -10.51 29.39
C SER A 164 -4.61 -10.69 28.71
N SER A 165 -5.51 -11.47 29.32
CA SER A 165 -6.89 -11.64 28.82
C SER A 165 -7.61 -10.29 28.63
N THR A 166 -7.45 -9.36 29.58
CA THR A 166 -8.05 -8.02 29.50
C THR A 166 -7.48 -7.20 28.33
N GLU A 167 -6.19 -7.31 28.05
CA GLU A 167 -5.56 -6.64 26.90
C GLU A 167 -6.05 -7.23 25.57
N GLN A 168 -6.16 -8.57 25.49
CA GLN A 168 -6.72 -9.28 24.33
C GLN A 168 -8.18 -8.88 24.08
N ASP A 169 -8.99 -8.81 25.13
CA ASP A 169 -10.40 -8.41 25.06
C ASP A 169 -10.58 -6.98 24.53
N LYS A 170 -9.73 -6.03 24.94
CA LYS A 170 -9.76 -4.65 24.41
C LYS A 170 -9.52 -4.62 22.90
N ILE A 171 -8.51 -5.37 22.43
CA ILE A 171 -8.19 -5.45 21.00
C ILE A 171 -9.35 -6.10 20.22
N LEU A 172 -9.85 -7.24 20.68
CA LEU A 172 -10.95 -7.94 20.02
C LEU A 172 -12.21 -7.08 19.99
N LYS A 173 -12.53 -6.38 21.07
CA LYS A 173 -13.67 -5.46 21.12
C LYS A 173 -13.56 -4.36 20.09
N TRP A 174 -12.38 -3.76 19.91
CA TRP A 174 -12.17 -2.70 18.92
C TRP A 174 -12.24 -3.23 17.48
N LEU A 175 -11.56 -4.34 17.18
CA LEU A 175 -11.60 -4.96 15.84
C LEU A 175 -13.01 -5.42 15.45
N ASN A 176 -13.75 -6.00 16.41
CA ASN A 176 -15.10 -6.49 16.16
C ASN A 176 -16.11 -5.37 15.86
N GLN A 177 -15.78 -4.10 16.09
CA GLN A 177 -16.66 -3.00 15.67
C GLN A 177 -16.92 -3.01 14.15
N ALA A 178 -15.97 -3.52 13.35
CA ALA A 178 -16.05 -3.57 11.89
C ALA A 178 -17.07 -4.59 11.35
N SER A 179 -17.44 -5.62 12.12
CA SER A 179 -18.30 -6.73 11.64
C SER A 179 -19.64 -6.24 11.11
N ASP A 180 -20.23 -5.23 11.75
CA ASP A 180 -21.60 -4.81 11.47
C ASP A 180 -21.67 -3.49 10.69
N LYS A 181 -20.52 -2.94 10.27
CA LYS A 181 -20.47 -1.65 9.59
C LYS A 181 -20.81 -1.77 8.12
N LYS A 182 -21.52 -0.75 7.64
CA LYS A 182 -21.73 -0.54 6.20
C LYS A 182 -20.44 -0.08 5.57
N ILE A 183 -20.13 -0.63 4.41
CA ILE A 183 -18.93 -0.36 3.65
C ILE A 183 -19.29 -0.05 2.20
N SER A 184 -18.35 0.54 1.47
CA SER A 184 -18.50 0.67 0.02
C SER A 184 -18.49 -0.72 -0.61
N ASP A 185 -19.37 -0.96 -1.58
CA ASP A 185 -19.50 -2.22 -2.31
C ASP A 185 -18.36 -2.38 -3.35
N ASN A 186 -17.15 -2.62 -2.83
CA ASN A 186 -15.91 -2.73 -3.59
C ASN A 186 -14.86 -3.50 -2.76
N ASN A 187 -13.56 -3.32 -3.04
CA ASN A 187 -12.43 -3.86 -2.26
C ASN A 187 -12.53 -3.72 -0.72
N TRP A 188 -13.37 -2.82 -0.19
CA TRP A 188 -13.59 -2.74 1.26
C TRP A 188 -14.12 -4.04 1.87
N HIS A 189 -14.76 -4.90 1.08
CA HIS A 189 -15.14 -6.25 1.50
C HIS A 189 -13.92 -7.09 1.90
N LEU A 190 -12.76 -6.92 1.24
CA LEU A 190 -11.52 -7.60 1.63
C LEU A 190 -11.05 -7.14 3.01
N PHE A 191 -11.07 -5.84 3.29
CA PHE A 191 -10.68 -5.30 4.60
C PHE A 191 -11.56 -5.86 5.72
N LYS A 192 -12.88 -5.79 5.51
CA LYS A 192 -13.86 -6.30 6.48
C LYS A 192 -13.66 -7.79 6.73
N PHE A 193 -13.52 -8.58 5.65
CA PHE A 193 -13.33 -10.01 5.75
C PHE A 193 -12.01 -10.38 6.45
N THR A 194 -10.89 -9.73 6.11
CA THR A 194 -9.59 -9.98 6.76
C THR A 194 -9.65 -9.71 8.26
N ILE A 195 -10.31 -8.62 8.69
CA ILE A 195 -10.51 -8.32 10.12
C ILE A 195 -11.31 -9.45 10.79
N SER A 196 -12.45 -9.82 10.21
CA SER A 196 -13.32 -10.88 10.73
C SER A 196 -12.63 -12.24 10.83
N LEU A 197 -11.86 -12.62 9.81
CA LEU A 197 -11.09 -13.85 9.81
C LEU A 197 -10.05 -13.87 10.93
N ILE A 198 -9.30 -12.77 11.11
CA ILE A 198 -8.30 -12.67 12.19
C ILE A 198 -8.98 -12.72 13.56
N VAL A 199 -10.09 -12.02 13.75
CA VAL A 199 -10.87 -12.09 15.00
C VAL A 199 -11.31 -13.52 15.30
N PHE A 200 -11.78 -14.25 14.28
CA PHE A 200 -12.10 -15.68 14.42
C PHE A 200 -10.88 -16.50 14.84
N LYS A 201 -9.73 -16.37 14.15
CA LYS A 201 -8.52 -17.14 14.49
C LYS A 201 -7.97 -16.83 15.89
N LEU A 202 -8.18 -15.61 16.40
CA LEU A 202 -7.69 -15.19 17.72
C LEU A 202 -8.64 -15.54 18.87
N SER A 203 -9.96 -15.68 18.61
CA SER A 203 -10.97 -15.80 19.68
C SER A 203 -11.91 -17.00 19.55
N GLY A 204 -11.90 -17.70 18.41
CA GLY A 204 -12.86 -18.77 18.09
C GLY A 204 -14.28 -18.29 17.81
N LYS A 205 -14.55 -16.97 17.86
CA LYS A 205 -15.89 -16.42 17.60
C LYS A 205 -16.29 -16.58 16.13
N PRO A 206 -17.52 -17.05 15.83
CA PRO A 206 -18.00 -17.18 14.46
C PRO A 206 -17.85 -15.89 13.66
N TYR A 207 -17.63 -16.02 12.36
CA TYR A 207 -17.49 -14.89 11.44
C TYR A 207 -18.31 -15.11 10.17
N ASP A 208 -18.67 -14.00 9.52
CA ASP A 208 -19.45 -13.99 8.28
C ASP A 208 -18.54 -13.96 7.05
N ILE A 209 -18.82 -14.84 6.10
CA ILE A 209 -18.09 -14.96 4.82
C ILE A 209 -18.73 -14.15 3.68
N SER A 210 -19.89 -13.51 3.89
CA SER A 210 -20.62 -12.78 2.85
C SER A 210 -19.77 -11.75 2.11
N SER A 211 -18.84 -11.08 2.82
CA SER A 211 -17.92 -10.12 2.20
C SER A 211 -16.92 -10.82 1.27
N TYR A 212 -16.46 -12.02 1.60
CA TYR A 212 -15.59 -12.79 0.71
C TYR A 212 -16.36 -13.29 -0.52
N GLU A 213 -17.57 -13.81 -0.34
CA GLU A 213 -18.42 -14.20 -1.47
C GLU A 213 -18.72 -13.02 -2.40
N ARG A 214 -18.99 -11.83 -1.83
CA ARG A 214 -19.17 -10.61 -2.62
C ARG A 214 -17.92 -10.23 -3.43
N ILE A 215 -16.72 -10.50 -2.92
CA ILE A 215 -15.47 -10.32 -3.69
C ILE A 215 -15.36 -11.32 -4.85
N LYS A 216 -15.85 -12.55 -4.70
CA LYS A 216 -15.84 -13.54 -5.79
C LYS A 216 -16.77 -13.12 -6.93
N GLU A 217 -17.88 -12.45 -6.63
CA GLU A 217 -18.77 -11.87 -7.66
C GLU A 217 -18.09 -10.77 -8.50
N PHE A 218 -17.04 -10.15 -7.97
CA PHE A 218 -16.24 -9.15 -8.69
C PHE A 218 -15.19 -9.75 -9.63
N TYR A 219 -14.96 -11.06 -9.57
CA TYR A 219 -14.03 -11.75 -10.46
C TYR A 219 -14.56 -11.75 -11.90
N ILE A 220 -13.69 -11.39 -12.85
CA ILE A 220 -14.02 -11.37 -14.28
C ILE A 220 -13.53 -12.67 -14.93
N ASP A 221 -12.23 -12.74 -15.22
CA ASP A 221 -11.44 -13.93 -15.54
C ASP A 221 -9.95 -13.52 -15.59
N ASP A 222 -9.06 -14.43 -15.99
CA ASP A 222 -7.61 -14.21 -16.12
C ASP A 222 -6.96 -13.63 -14.85
N GLY A 223 -7.55 -13.90 -13.68
CA GLY A 223 -7.06 -13.38 -12.40
C GLY A 223 -7.43 -11.91 -12.12
N TRP A 224 -8.24 -11.27 -12.95
CA TRP A 224 -8.66 -9.87 -12.80
C TRP A 224 -10.03 -9.74 -12.12
N PHE A 225 -10.12 -8.75 -11.24
CA PHE A 225 -11.34 -8.32 -10.56
C PHE A 225 -11.76 -6.93 -11.05
N ARG A 226 -13.06 -6.71 -11.11
CA ARG A 226 -13.66 -5.38 -11.20
C ARG A 226 -13.91 -4.85 -9.80
N ASP A 227 -13.50 -3.64 -9.48
CA ASP A 227 -13.62 -3.15 -8.11
C ASP A 227 -15.03 -2.64 -7.75
N GLY A 228 -15.96 -3.57 -7.53
CA GLY A 228 -17.41 -3.34 -7.51
C GLY A 228 -18.05 -3.65 -8.87
N MET A 229 -19.35 -3.93 -8.92
CA MET A 229 -20.05 -4.33 -10.16
C MET A 229 -19.91 -3.31 -11.31
N ASP A 230 -19.91 -2.02 -10.96
CA ASP A 230 -19.71 -0.88 -11.88
C ASP A 230 -18.33 -0.23 -11.70
N GLY A 231 -17.40 -0.95 -11.06
CA GLY A 231 -16.07 -0.48 -10.70
C GLY A 231 -15.09 -0.43 -11.87
N ASP A 232 -13.91 0.11 -11.57
CA ASP A 232 -12.79 0.11 -12.50
C ASP A 232 -12.02 -1.21 -12.49
N ILE A 233 -11.37 -1.52 -13.60
CA ILE A 233 -10.34 -2.56 -13.70
C ILE A 233 -8.99 -1.85 -13.71
N ASP A 234 -8.36 -1.78 -12.55
CA ASP A 234 -7.07 -1.12 -12.41
C ASP A 234 -6.05 -1.87 -11.56
N LEU A 235 -4.87 -1.27 -11.41
CA LEU A 235 -3.74 -1.82 -10.68
C LEU A 235 -4.01 -2.00 -9.18
N TYR A 236 -5.17 -1.56 -8.66
CA TYR A 236 -5.63 -1.99 -7.34
C TYR A 236 -5.84 -3.50 -7.25
N ASN A 237 -5.96 -4.21 -8.38
CA ASN A 237 -5.84 -5.67 -8.42
C ASN A 237 -4.53 -6.16 -7.82
N ALA A 238 -3.40 -5.50 -8.11
CA ALA A 238 -2.09 -5.93 -7.65
C ALA A 238 -1.92 -5.76 -6.14
N TRP A 239 -2.05 -4.52 -5.65
CA TRP A 239 -1.77 -4.21 -4.25
C TRP A 239 -3.00 -4.30 -3.34
N GLY A 240 -4.22 -4.34 -3.87
CA GLY A 240 -5.46 -4.48 -3.11
C GLY A 240 -5.96 -5.92 -3.09
N PHE A 241 -6.40 -6.43 -4.23
CA PHE A 241 -7.03 -7.76 -4.33
C PHE A 241 -6.04 -8.90 -4.04
N HIS A 242 -5.02 -9.07 -4.89
CA HIS A 242 -4.08 -10.20 -4.76
C HIS A 242 -3.29 -10.17 -3.45
N TYR A 243 -2.95 -8.98 -2.96
CA TYR A 243 -2.34 -8.83 -1.64
C TYR A 243 -3.25 -9.32 -0.50
N SER A 244 -4.53 -8.96 -0.50
CA SER A 244 -5.46 -9.42 0.54
C SER A 244 -5.78 -10.91 0.43
N LEU A 245 -5.95 -11.44 -0.78
CA LEU A 245 -6.16 -12.88 -1.00
C LEU A 245 -4.99 -13.71 -0.49
N PHE A 246 -3.75 -13.26 -0.75
CA PHE A 246 -2.56 -13.88 -0.18
C PHE A 246 -2.60 -13.95 1.34
N TRP A 247 -2.93 -12.83 2.00
CA TRP A 247 -2.97 -12.81 3.47
C TRP A 247 -4.09 -13.65 4.03
N ILE A 248 -5.24 -13.74 3.37
CA ILE A 248 -6.33 -14.65 3.76
C ILE A 248 -5.79 -16.08 3.87
N CYS A 249 -5.06 -16.58 2.87
CA CYS A 249 -4.42 -17.90 2.94
C CYS A 249 -3.34 -18.01 4.03
N LYS A 250 -2.61 -16.93 4.32
CA LYS A 250 -1.62 -16.93 5.41
C LYS A 250 -2.24 -16.86 6.80
N ILE A 251 -3.49 -16.42 6.91
CA ILE A 251 -4.25 -16.38 8.15
C ILE A 251 -4.97 -17.71 8.38
N ASP A 252 -5.54 -18.28 7.33
CA ASP A 252 -6.15 -19.59 7.31
C ASP A 252 -5.73 -20.36 6.05
N ASP A 253 -4.86 -21.35 6.23
CA ASP A 253 -4.27 -22.13 5.15
C ASP A 253 -5.26 -23.09 4.47
N SER A 254 -6.44 -23.29 5.06
CA SER A 254 -7.51 -24.11 4.51
C SER A 254 -8.58 -23.32 3.77
N PHE A 255 -8.67 -22.01 4.00
CA PHE A 255 -9.76 -21.19 3.49
C PHE A 255 -9.59 -20.88 1.99
N ASP A 256 -10.42 -21.53 1.16
CA ASP A 256 -10.53 -21.34 -0.31
C ASP A 256 -9.18 -21.33 -1.06
N LEU A 257 -8.22 -22.14 -0.56
CA LEU A 257 -6.83 -22.13 -1.01
C LEU A 257 -6.69 -22.38 -2.52
N ASP A 258 -7.42 -23.37 -3.04
CA ASP A 258 -7.33 -23.76 -4.46
C ASP A 258 -7.80 -22.63 -5.38
N TYR A 259 -8.90 -21.97 -5.01
CA TYR A 259 -9.40 -20.81 -5.76
C TYR A 259 -8.39 -19.67 -5.72
N ILE A 260 -7.84 -19.35 -4.55
CA ILE A 260 -6.87 -18.24 -4.39
C ILE A 260 -5.59 -18.52 -5.19
N LYS A 261 -5.04 -19.74 -5.12
CA LYS A 261 -3.89 -20.16 -5.95
C LYS A 261 -4.20 -20.04 -7.44
N LEU A 262 -5.39 -20.48 -7.86
CA LEU A 262 -5.82 -20.40 -9.26
C LEU A 262 -5.89 -18.96 -9.77
N VAL A 263 -6.58 -18.05 -9.07
CA VAL A 263 -6.74 -16.66 -9.52
C VAL A 263 -5.41 -15.89 -9.46
N SER A 264 -4.57 -16.16 -8.46
CA SER A 264 -3.22 -15.58 -8.34
C SER A 264 -2.33 -16.01 -9.51
N SER A 265 -2.36 -17.30 -9.86
CA SER A 265 -1.57 -17.85 -10.96
C SER A 265 -2.01 -17.28 -12.31
N LYS A 266 -3.33 -17.22 -12.56
CA LYS A 266 -3.90 -16.61 -13.77
C LYS A 266 -3.47 -15.14 -13.92
N PHE A 267 -3.54 -14.36 -12.84
CA PHE A 267 -3.13 -12.95 -12.85
C PHE A 267 -1.64 -12.81 -13.19
N SER A 268 -0.79 -13.53 -12.46
CA SER A 268 0.67 -13.45 -12.57
C SER A 268 1.19 -13.85 -13.95
N LYS A 269 0.51 -14.78 -14.63
CA LYS A 269 0.87 -15.26 -15.98
C LYS A 269 1.01 -14.12 -16.99
N SER A 270 0.07 -13.17 -17.00
CA SER A 270 0.07 -12.02 -17.92
C SER A 270 0.69 -10.77 -17.28
N TYR A 271 0.45 -10.55 -15.98
CA TYR A 271 0.86 -9.34 -15.27
C TYR A 271 2.39 -9.13 -15.24
N LYS A 272 3.17 -10.21 -15.20
CA LYS A 272 4.64 -10.16 -15.21
C LYS A 272 5.23 -9.43 -16.43
N TYR A 273 4.51 -9.41 -17.55
CA TYR A 273 4.94 -8.72 -18.77
C TYR A 273 4.83 -7.19 -18.67
N LEU A 274 4.16 -6.62 -17.66
CA LEU A 274 4.06 -5.17 -17.49
C LEU A 274 5.36 -4.50 -17.03
N PHE A 275 6.32 -5.29 -16.53
CA PHE A 275 7.56 -4.80 -15.94
C PHE A 275 8.61 -4.47 -16.99
N SER A 276 9.17 -3.28 -16.88
CA SER A 276 10.29 -2.81 -17.70
C SER A 276 11.33 -2.08 -16.85
N PRO A 277 12.58 -1.92 -17.35
CA PRO A 277 13.59 -1.07 -16.71
C PRO A 277 13.17 0.40 -16.58
N THR A 278 12.19 0.84 -17.36
CA THR A 278 11.65 2.20 -17.35
C THR A 278 10.39 2.33 -16.49
N GLY A 279 10.09 1.34 -15.64
CA GLY A 279 8.89 1.28 -14.80
C GLY A 279 7.81 0.37 -15.39
N ILE A 280 6.54 0.70 -15.15
CA ILE A 280 5.39 -0.02 -15.71
C ILE A 280 4.39 0.98 -16.30
N PRO A 281 3.53 0.57 -17.25
CA PRO A 281 2.38 1.35 -17.63
C PRO A 281 1.46 1.58 -16.42
N LEU A 282 1.30 2.82 -15.96
CA LEU A 282 0.46 3.14 -14.82
C LEU A 282 -0.90 3.68 -15.25
N TRP A 283 -1.98 3.04 -14.81
CA TRP A 283 -3.34 3.50 -15.00
C TRP A 283 -4.17 3.28 -13.73
N GLY A 284 -5.32 3.95 -13.66
CA GLY A 284 -6.29 3.80 -12.59
C GLY A 284 -6.12 4.76 -11.43
N ARG A 285 -6.69 4.36 -10.29
CA ARG A 285 -6.65 5.12 -9.03
C ARG A 285 -5.51 4.64 -8.12
N SER A 286 -5.24 5.38 -7.05
CA SER A 286 -4.29 4.99 -6.00
C SER A 286 -2.87 4.68 -6.47
N VAL A 287 -2.48 5.15 -7.65
CA VAL A 287 -1.17 4.81 -8.23
C VAL A 287 0.00 5.35 -7.41
N CYS A 288 -0.24 6.27 -6.47
CA CYS A 288 0.79 6.62 -5.49
C CYS A 288 1.29 5.41 -4.66
N TYR A 289 0.59 4.26 -4.70
CA TYR A 289 0.98 2.98 -4.09
C TYR A 289 1.90 2.12 -4.98
N ARG A 290 2.34 2.65 -6.13
CA ARG A 290 3.16 1.99 -7.16
C ARG A 290 4.35 1.14 -6.70
N LEU A 291 4.91 1.36 -5.51
CA LEU A 291 5.99 0.50 -5.02
C LEU A 291 5.49 -0.93 -4.72
N ALA A 292 4.19 -1.11 -4.52
CA ALA A 292 3.57 -2.40 -4.27
C ALA A 292 3.31 -3.22 -5.55
N ILE A 293 3.69 -2.73 -6.74
CA ILE A 293 3.31 -3.39 -8.01
C ILE A 293 3.84 -4.82 -8.14
N SER A 294 4.97 -5.17 -7.52
CA SER A 294 5.53 -6.52 -7.55
C SER A 294 4.90 -7.47 -6.51
N ALA A 295 4.08 -6.95 -5.59
CA ALA A 295 3.42 -7.74 -4.55
C ALA A 295 2.71 -9.01 -5.09
N PRO A 296 1.86 -8.94 -6.14
CA PRO A 296 1.17 -10.13 -6.66
C PRO A 296 2.12 -11.22 -7.17
N LEU A 297 3.26 -10.85 -7.77
CA LEU A 297 4.23 -11.83 -8.27
C LEU A 297 4.95 -12.53 -7.11
N ILE A 298 5.33 -11.78 -6.08
CA ILE A 298 5.98 -12.32 -4.88
C ILE A 298 4.98 -13.23 -4.14
N SER A 299 3.74 -12.79 -3.93
CA SER A 299 2.73 -13.61 -3.25
C SER A 299 2.39 -14.87 -4.03
N ASN A 300 2.31 -14.80 -5.37
CA ASN A 300 2.05 -15.97 -6.20
C ASN A 300 3.14 -17.03 -6.04
N ALA A 301 4.41 -16.61 -6.14
CA ALA A 301 5.54 -17.51 -5.99
C ALA A 301 5.56 -18.19 -4.61
N ILE A 302 5.23 -17.44 -3.54
CA ILE A 302 5.11 -18.00 -2.18
C ILE A 302 3.94 -19.00 -2.08
N LEU A 303 2.77 -18.69 -2.66
CA LEU A 303 1.60 -19.57 -2.62
C LEU A 303 1.81 -20.87 -3.40
N LEU A 304 2.55 -20.80 -4.50
CA LEU A 304 2.85 -21.94 -5.36
C LEU A 304 4.13 -22.68 -4.96
N GLU A 305 4.87 -22.16 -3.97
CA GLU A 305 6.17 -22.71 -3.53
C GLU A 305 7.14 -22.89 -4.72
N ASN A 306 7.24 -21.85 -5.56
CA ASN A 306 7.98 -21.88 -6.81
C ASN A 306 9.15 -20.88 -6.80
N ASP A 307 10.38 -21.40 -6.65
CA ASP A 307 11.59 -20.59 -6.55
C ASP A 307 11.98 -19.88 -7.87
N ASP A 308 11.64 -20.45 -9.04
CA ASP A 308 11.88 -19.79 -10.33
C ASP A 308 10.99 -18.55 -10.48
N GLU A 309 9.71 -18.68 -10.11
CA GLU A 309 8.79 -17.56 -10.06
C GLU A 309 9.21 -16.53 -9.02
N LEU A 310 9.70 -16.98 -7.85
CA LEU A 310 10.18 -16.08 -6.80
C LEU A 310 11.40 -15.29 -7.27
N SER A 311 12.36 -15.96 -7.92
CA SER A 311 13.54 -15.32 -8.50
C SER A 311 13.16 -14.24 -9.53
N TYR A 312 12.18 -14.52 -10.39
CA TYR A 312 11.67 -13.54 -11.34
C TYR A 312 10.91 -12.38 -10.65
N ALA A 313 10.13 -12.67 -9.62
CA ALA A 313 9.43 -11.66 -8.83
C ALA A 313 10.40 -10.71 -8.12
N ILE A 314 11.56 -11.21 -7.66
CA ILE A 314 12.64 -10.41 -7.09
C ILE A 314 13.21 -9.44 -8.15
N SER A 315 13.43 -9.88 -9.39
CA SER A 315 13.83 -8.96 -10.49
C SER A 315 12.82 -7.84 -10.70
N CYS A 316 11.52 -8.16 -10.65
CA CYS A 316 10.44 -7.19 -10.79
C CYS A 316 10.42 -6.19 -9.63
N PHE A 317 10.62 -6.67 -8.39
CA PHE A 317 10.77 -5.82 -7.21
C PHE A 317 11.97 -4.88 -7.36
N GLU A 318 13.15 -5.42 -7.67
CA GLU A 318 14.40 -4.66 -7.75
C GLU A 318 14.34 -3.59 -8.85
N SER A 319 13.86 -3.96 -10.04
CA SER A 319 13.74 -3.02 -11.16
C SER A 319 12.74 -1.90 -10.86
N SER A 320 11.57 -2.23 -10.32
CA SER A 320 10.53 -1.24 -10.03
C SER A 320 10.93 -0.28 -8.91
N TRP A 321 11.45 -0.81 -7.80
CA TRP A 321 11.92 0.01 -6.68
C TRP A 321 13.08 0.92 -7.09
N SER A 322 14.06 0.37 -7.83
CA SER A 322 15.17 1.16 -8.35
C SER A 322 14.71 2.28 -9.29
N PHE A 323 13.82 1.98 -10.23
CA PHE A 323 13.26 2.98 -11.14
C PHE A 323 12.54 4.09 -10.38
N PHE A 324 11.60 3.73 -9.50
CA PHE A 324 10.80 4.71 -8.79
C PHE A 324 11.66 5.57 -7.86
N ILE A 325 12.54 4.96 -7.06
CA ILE A 325 13.37 5.71 -6.13
C ILE A 325 14.27 6.68 -6.89
N ARG A 326 14.98 6.24 -7.94
CA ARG A 326 15.83 7.12 -8.77
C ARG A 326 15.09 8.33 -9.34
N ASN A 327 13.78 8.20 -9.57
CA ASN A 327 12.95 9.28 -10.11
C ASN A 327 12.20 10.10 -9.02
N GLY A 328 12.62 10.00 -7.75
CA GLY A 328 12.06 10.80 -6.65
C GLY A 328 10.71 10.28 -6.13
N ALA A 329 10.43 8.99 -6.32
CA ALA A 329 9.20 8.38 -5.86
C ALA A 329 9.13 8.12 -4.37
N VAL A 330 10.25 8.23 -3.66
CA VAL A 330 10.34 8.05 -2.21
C VAL A 330 11.08 9.25 -1.66
N SER A 331 10.53 9.84 -0.61
CA SER A 331 11.19 10.94 0.10
C SER A 331 10.62 11.04 1.51
N ARG A 332 11.49 11.35 2.47
CA ARG A 332 11.14 11.59 3.86
C ARG A 332 10.28 10.49 4.48
N GLY A 333 10.64 9.23 4.21
CA GLY A 333 10.01 8.08 4.85
C GLY A 333 8.69 7.63 4.23
N VAL A 334 8.29 8.16 3.08
CA VAL A 334 7.05 7.77 2.39
C VAL A 334 7.25 7.70 0.89
N PRO A 335 6.51 6.83 0.18
CA PRO A 335 6.34 7.01 -1.24
C PRO A 335 5.63 8.35 -1.50
N THR A 336 6.12 9.11 -2.48
CA THR A 336 5.68 10.47 -2.70
C THR A 336 4.26 10.54 -3.24
N GLN A 337 3.59 11.64 -2.89
CA GLN A 337 2.24 12.02 -3.30
C GLN A 337 2.16 12.36 -4.79
N GLY A 338 2.18 11.33 -5.63
CA GLY A 338 2.16 11.41 -7.10
C GLY A 338 2.47 10.06 -7.73
N TYR A 339 2.93 10.04 -8.98
CA TYR A 339 3.13 8.81 -9.76
C TYR A 339 4.60 8.50 -10.02
N ILE A 340 5.39 9.41 -10.60
CA ILE A 340 6.84 9.19 -10.73
C ILE A 340 7.53 9.85 -9.55
N GLY A 341 7.29 11.14 -9.35
CA GLY A 341 7.61 11.89 -8.15
C GLY A 341 6.36 12.58 -7.55
N PRO A 342 6.53 13.59 -6.68
CA PRO A 342 5.42 14.33 -6.12
C PRO A 342 4.67 15.12 -7.21
N ASP A 343 3.38 14.84 -7.39
CA ASP A 343 2.49 15.59 -8.27
C ASP A 343 1.03 15.48 -7.78
N LEU A 344 0.54 16.55 -7.19
CA LEU A 344 -0.82 16.62 -6.66
C LEU A 344 -1.89 16.70 -7.75
N ARG A 345 -1.54 16.91 -9.03
CA ARG A 345 -2.50 16.89 -10.14
C ARG A 345 -3.05 15.49 -10.38
N VAL A 346 -2.31 14.45 -10.04
CA VAL A 346 -2.67 13.04 -10.31
C VAL A 346 -3.07 12.27 -9.04
N LEU A 347 -2.80 12.84 -7.87
CA LEU A 347 -3.14 12.25 -6.58
C LEU A 347 -4.66 12.31 -6.29
N ASP A 348 -5.23 11.17 -5.91
CA ASP A 348 -6.64 11.08 -5.53
C ASP A 348 -6.97 11.90 -4.27
N ASN A 349 -8.18 12.44 -4.19
CA ASN A 349 -8.59 13.31 -3.07
C ASN A 349 -8.68 12.58 -1.73
N TYR A 350 -8.86 11.26 -1.72
CA TYR A 350 -8.83 10.46 -0.49
C TYR A 350 -7.41 10.14 -0.01
N SER A 351 -6.37 10.45 -0.81
CA SER A 351 -4.99 10.19 -0.41
C SER A 351 -4.41 11.36 0.38
N GLY A 352 -4.08 11.10 1.63
CA GLY A 352 -3.38 11.98 2.56
C GLY A 352 -1.86 11.79 2.52
N PRO A 353 -1.13 12.40 3.48
CA PRO A 353 0.34 12.38 3.50
C PRO A 353 0.94 10.99 3.64
N ALA A 354 0.26 10.11 4.40
CA ALA A 354 0.73 8.78 4.72
C ALA A 354 0.08 7.68 3.88
N SER A 355 -0.93 8.00 3.05
CA SER A 355 -1.68 6.95 2.35
C SER A 355 -0.78 6.09 1.47
N SER A 356 0.24 6.70 0.89
CA SER A 356 1.17 6.04 -0.02
C SER A 356 2.02 4.95 0.64
N LEU A 357 2.00 4.81 1.96
CA LEU A 357 2.62 3.70 2.70
C LEU A 357 2.01 2.33 2.37
N TRP A 358 0.81 2.25 1.80
CA TRP A 358 0.34 0.98 1.18
C TRP A 358 1.21 0.54 -0.01
N GLY A 359 2.08 1.41 -0.53
CA GLY A 359 3.14 1.01 -1.46
C GLY A 359 4.18 0.06 -0.85
N LEU A 360 4.25 -0.06 0.48
CA LEU A 360 5.18 -0.97 1.14
C LEU A 360 4.76 -2.44 1.10
N ARG A 361 3.58 -2.76 0.54
CA ARG A 361 3.05 -4.13 0.51
C ARG A 361 4.00 -5.14 -0.14
N SER A 362 4.73 -4.76 -1.19
CA SER A 362 5.75 -5.65 -1.78
C SER A 362 6.97 -5.82 -0.87
N LEU A 363 7.39 -4.78 -0.15
CA LEU A 363 8.44 -4.87 0.87
C LEU A 363 8.01 -5.79 2.02
N PHE A 364 6.74 -5.77 2.43
CA PHE A 364 6.24 -6.69 3.45
C PHE A 364 6.40 -8.14 3.01
N LEU A 365 6.08 -8.45 1.75
CA LEU A 365 6.23 -9.80 1.20
C LEU A 365 7.71 -10.18 1.03
N MET A 366 8.59 -9.25 0.67
CA MET A 366 10.04 -9.49 0.65
C MET A 366 10.59 -9.88 2.03
N ASN A 367 10.01 -9.36 3.12
CA ASN A 367 10.39 -9.76 4.47
C ASN A 367 9.93 -11.19 4.83
N LEU A 368 8.93 -11.75 4.14
CA LEU A 368 8.50 -13.14 4.36
C LEU A 368 9.45 -14.16 3.72
N VAL A 369 10.19 -13.77 2.69
CA VAL A 369 11.17 -14.62 1.98
C VAL A 369 12.61 -14.27 2.39
N TYR A 370 12.78 -13.52 3.47
CA TYR A 370 14.04 -12.90 3.86
C TYR A 370 15.15 -13.90 4.23
N GLU A 371 14.77 -15.08 4.72
CA GLU A 371 15.69 -16.18 5.05
C GLU A 371 15.89 -17.18 3.90
N ASN A 372 15.32 -16.93 2.72
CA ASN A 372 15.51 -17.79 1.54
C ASN A 372 16.91 -17.57 0.95
N ASP A 373 17.57 -18.63 0.47
CA ASP A 373 18.92 -18.57 -0.14
C ASP A 373 19.00 -17.61 -1.34
N LEU A 374 17.89 -17.42 -2.05
CA LEU A 374 17.75 -16.42 -3.12
C LEU A 374 18.10 -15.01 -2.65
N MET A 375 17.93 -14.68 -1.37
CA MET A 375 18.22 -13.36 -0.82
C MET A 375 19.72 -13.00 -0.85
N ASN A 376 20.59 -14.00 -0.98
CA ASN A 376 22.04 -13.81 -1.07
C ASN A 376 22.52 -13.68 -2.52
N GLN A 377 21.65 -13.88 -3.52
CA GLN A 377 22.02 -13.77 -4.93
C GLN A 377 22.25 -12.30 -5.34
N LYS A 378 23.18 -12.11 -6.28
CA LYS A 378 23.50 -10.80 -6.87
C LYS A 378 22.86 -10.58 -8.23
N GLN A 379 22.42 -11.65 -8.88
CA GLN A 379 21.83 -11.62 -10.21
C GLN A 379 20.57 -12.44 -10.21
N PHE A 380 19.55 -11.91 -10.87
CA PHE A 380 18.25 -12.53 -11.04
C PHE A 380 17.87 -12.53 -12.53
N PRO A 381 16.87 -13.33 -12.94
CA PRO A 381 16.41 -13.37 -14.32
C PRO A 381 16.09 -12.00 -14.90
N LYS A 382 16.34 -11.81 -16.20
CA LYS A 382 16.03 -10.55 -16.89
C LYS A 382 14.51 -10.36 -17.02
N LEU A 383 14.05 -9.12 -16.99
CA LEU A 383 12.65 -8.80 -17.31
C LEU A 383 12.31 -9.23 -18.74
N LYS A 384 11.05 -9.58 -19.01
CA LYS A 384 10.65 -10.17 -20.31
C LYS A 384 10.98 -9.25 -21.49
N VAL A 385 10.78 -7.94 -21.31
CA VAL A 385 11.07 -6.92 -22.32
C VAL A 385 12.55 -6.75 -22.63
N ILE A 386 13.45 -7.34 -21.83
CA ILE A 386 14.89 -7.33 -22.14
C ILE A 386 15.24 -8.54 -23.03
N GLU A 387 14.45 -9.62 -22.95
CA GLU A 387 14.72 -10.89 -23.61
C GLU A 387 14.17 -10.90 -25.05
N GLU A 388 12.92 -10.44 -25.23
CA GLU A 388 12.18 -10.57 -26.47
C GLU A 388 11.11 -9.47 -26.64
N ASP A 389 10.70 -9.27 -27.90
CA ASP A 389 9.46 -8.56 -28.21
C ASP A 389 8.28 -9.48 -27.89
N TYR A 390 7.17 -8.89 -27.45
CA TYR A 390 5.93 -9.64 -27.24
C TYR A 390 4.73 -8.78 -27.55
N ASP A 391 3.64 -9.43 -27.96
CA ASP A 391 2.36 -8.80 -28.25
C ASP A 391 1.26 -9.83 -28.03
N PHE A 392 0.41 -9.61 -27.02
CA PHE A 392 -0.72 -10.49 -26.73
C PHE A 392 -1.86 -9.74 -26.04
N LYS A 393 -3.03 -10.39 -25.97
CA LYS A 393 -4.24 -9.83 -25.39
C LYS A 393 -4.73 -10.63 -24.19
N ILE A 394 -5.12 -9.94 -23.13
CA ILE A 394 -5.93 -10.45 -22.03
C ILE A 394 -7.39 -10.27 -22.44
N ASN A 395 -8.04 -11.36 -22.84
CA ASN A 395 -9.34 -11.30 -23.49
C ASN A 395 -10.45 -10.81 -22.54
N SER A 396 -10.46 -11.30 -21.31
CA SER A 396 -11.46 -10.98 -20.27
C SER A 396 -11.63 -9.49 -20.03
N ILE A 397 -10.52 -8.74 -19.98
CA ILE A 397 -10.52 -7.29 -19.75
C ILE A 397 -10.29 -6.46 -21.01
N SER A 398 -10.15 -7.11 -22.17
CA SER A 398 -9.91 -6.44 -23.46
C SER A 398 -8.69 -5.51 -23.44
N LEU A 399 -7.61 -5.98 -22.83
CA LEU A 399 -6.33 -5.27 -22.70
C LEU A 399 -5.26 -5.98 -23.51
N LYS A 400 -4.58 -5.23 -24.39
CA LYS A 400 -3.40 -5.69 -25.11
C LYS A 400 -2.15 -5.30 -24.33
N ILE A 401 -1.17 -6.19 -24.22
CA ILE A 401 0.16 -5.93 -23.66
C ILE A 401 1.17 -6.11 -24.79
N SER A 402 2.07 -5.13 -24.96
CA SER A 402 3.15 -5.19 -25.94
C SER A 402 4.49 -4.75 -25.34
N GLY A 403 5.56 -5.45 -25.68
CA GLY A 403 6.93 -5.15 -25.28
C GLY A 403 7.81 -4.88 -26.49
N ASP A 404 8.57 -3.80 -26.43
CA ASP A 404 9.60 -3.44 -27.42
C ASP A 404 10.97 -3.64 -26.77
N LYS A 405 11.69 -4.68 -27.20
CA LYS A 405 12.98 -5.09 -26.67
C LYS A 405 14.05 -4.04 -26.89
N ASN A 406 14.05 -3.41 -28.05
CA ASN A 406 15.04 -2.39 -28.42
C ASN A 406 14.88 -1.15 -27.54
N LYS A 407 13.64 -0.75 -27.27
CA LYS A 407 13.33 0.40 -26.39
C LYS A 407 13.29 0.03 -24.90
N LYS A 408 13.29 -1.25 -24.55
CA LYS A 408 13.09 -1.77 -23.19
C LYS A 408 11.83 -1.20 -22.55
N LEU A 409 10.76 -1.18 -23.33
CA LEU A 409 9.52 -0.48 -23.02
C LEU A 409 8.33 -1.43 -23.11
N THR A 410 7.47 -1.40 -22.09
CA THR A 410 6.18 -2.09 -22.13
C THR A 410 5.08 -1.05 -22.33
N SER A 411 4.09 -1.40 -23.16
CA SER A 411 2.86 -0.64 -23.33
C SER A 411 1.63 -1.51 -23.14
N ILE A 412 0.53 -0.87 -22.79
CA ILE A 412 -0.81 -1.45 -22.83
C ILE A 412 -1.72 -0.66 -23.77
N THR A 413 -2.62 -1.36 -24.45
CA THR A 413 -3.67 -0.76 -25.29
C THR A 413 -5.02 -1.33 -24.89
N TRP A 414 -5.93 -0.47 -24.45
CA TRP A 414 -7.32 -0.82 -24.16
C TRP A 414 -8.11 -0.94 -25.46
N CYS A 415 -8.40 -2.16 -25.89
CA CYS A 415 -8.98 -2.42 -27.22
C CYS A 415 -10.35 -1.78 -27.42
N LYS A 416 -11.11 -1.58 -26.34
CA LYS A 416 -12.47 -1.00 -26.37
C LYS A 416 -12.52 0.52 -26.16
N ARG A 417 -11.39 1.16 -25.83
CA ARG A 417 -11.36 2.61 -25.58
C ARG A 417 -11.14 3.36 -26.89
N LYS A 418 -11.84 4.51 -27.01
CA LYS A 418 -11.60 5.46 -28.09
C LYS A 418 -10.29 6.19 -27.83
N ASP A 419 -9.64 6.56 -28.91
CA ASP A 419 -8.46 7.42 -28.82
C ASP A 419 -8.88 8.83 -28.40
N ILE A 420 -8.12 9.43 -27.48
CA ILE A 420 -8.40 10.77 -26.95
C ILE A 420 -7.28 11.68 -27.46
N LYS A 421 -7.64 12.67 -28.27
CA LYS A 421 -6.68 13.57 -28.94
C LYS A 421 -5.96 14.54 -27.99
N GLU A 422 -6.50 14.80 -26.80
CA GLU A 422 -6.00 15.84 -25.90
C GLU A 422 -5.44 15.24 -24.60
N PHE A 423 -4.12 15.34 -24.42
CA PHE A 423 -3.36 14.81 -23.29
C PHE A 423 -3.19 15.80 -22.12
N LYS A 424 -3.89 16.93 -22.16
CA LYS A 424 -3.65 18.01 -21.22
C LYS A 424 -4.08 17.64 -19.81
N ILE A 425 -3.12 17.59 -18.90
CA ILE A 425 -3.37 17.46 -17.47
C ILE A 425 -3.96 18.76 -16.92
N ASN A 426 -5.10 18.67 -16.21
CA ASN A 426 -5.66 19.85 -15.57
C ASN A 426 -4.72 20.31 -14.45
N SER A 427 -4.46 21.63 -14.40
CA SER A 427 -3.54 22.22 -13.43
C SER A 427 -4.14 22.27 -12.03
N TYR A 428 -3.27 22.12 -11.03
CA TYR A 428 -3.59 22.42 -9.63
C TYR A 428 -3.17 23.85 -9.29
N ASN A 429 -3.97 24.80 -9.81
CA ASN A 429 -3.68 26.24 -9.77
C ASN A 429 -3.67 26.85 -8.35
N VAL A 430 -3.17 28.09 -8.25
CA VAL A 430 -3.03 28.83 -6.98
C VAL A 430 -4.35 28.94 -6.24
N LEU A 431 -5.46 29.23 -6.92
CA LEU A 431 -6.78 29.33 -6.30
C LEU A 431 -7.18 28.01 -5.62
N ARG A 432 -7.04 26.86 -6.31
CA ARG A 432 -7.31 25.54 -5.73
C ARG A 432 -6.42 25.25 -4.52
N ARG A 433 -5.15 25.66 -4.55
CA ARG A 433 -4.21 25.51 -3.42
C ARG A 433 -4.65 26.35 -2.22
N VAL A 434 -4.98 27.62 -2.42
CA VAL A 434 -5.46 28.53 -1.37
C VAL A 434 -6.75 28.02 -0.76
N VAL A 435 -7.74 27.65 -1.58
CA VAL A 435 -9.01 27.07 -1.08
C VAL A 435 -8.75 25.79 -0.30
N SER A 436 -7.82 24.93 -0.75
CA SER A 436 -7.48 23.71 -0.02
C SER A 436 -6.85 24.00 1.34
N ALA A 437 -5.96 24.99 1.41
CA ALA A 437 -5.32 25.42 2.65
C ALA A 437 -6.33 26.03 3.64
N LEU A 438 -7.24 26.88 3.18
CA LEU A 438 -8.25 27.52 4.03
C LEU A 438 -9.31 26.53 4.53
N THR A 439 -9.74 25.59 3.67
CA THR A 439 -10.81 24.64 4.01
C THR A 439 -10.31 23.36 4.67
N LEU A 440 -8.98 23.12 4.66
CA LEU A 440 -8.37 21.85 5.05
C LEU A 440 -9.01 20.66 4.31
N LYS A 441 -9.41 20.86 3.05
CA LYS A 441 -9.98 19.84 2.16
C LYS A 441 -9.30 19.91 0.80
N PRO A 442 -8.93 18.77 0.20
CA PRO A 442 -8.26 18.79 -1.09
C PRO A 442 -9.20 19.27 -2.21
N ARG A 443 -8.70 20.21 -3.03
CA ARG A 443 -9.34 20.67 -4.28
C ARG A 443 -8.52 20.28 -5.52
N ARG A 444 -7.89 19.11 -5.46
CA ARG A 444 -7.05 18.59 -6.54
C ARG A 444 -7.93 18.28 -7.77
N PRO A 445 -7.44 18.51 -9.00
CA PRO A 445 -8.14 18.05 -10.19
C PRO A 445 -8.24 16.52 -10.19
N SER A 446 -9.33 15.97 -10.72
CA SER A 446 -9.51 14.51 -10.74
C SER A 446 -8.60 13.83 -11.77
N ASN A 447 -8.42 14.50 -12.93
CA ASN A 447 -7.65 14.02 -14.06
C ASN A 447 -7.99 12.58 -14.46
N LYS A 448 -9.26 12.16 -14.29
CA LYS A 448 -9.73 10.82 -14.63
C LYS A 448 -9.53 10.48 -16.11
N HIS A 449 -9.61 11.48 -17.01
CA HIS A 449 -9.43 11.27 -18.44
C HIS A 449 -8.04 10.72 -18.78
N ILE A 450 -6.98 11.25 -18.17
CA ILE A 450 -5.62 10.71 -18.35
C ILE A 450 -5.39 9.43 -17.52
N LYS A 451 -5.90 9.38 -16.29
CA LYS A 451 -5.63 8.25 -15.38
C LYS A 451 -6.37 6.98 -15.77
N LYS A 452 -7.58 7.09 -16.30
CA LYS A 452 -8.51 5.97 -16.49
C LYS A 452 -9.02 5.78 -17.90
N ASN A 453 -8.95 6.79 -18.76
CA ASN A 453 -9.67 6.74 -20.04
C ASN A 453 -8.76 6.73 -21.27
N LEU A 454 -7.44 6.84 -21.11
CA LEU A 454 -6.54 6.75 -22.26
C LEU A 454 -6.64 5.36 -22.88
N LYS A 455 -6.52 5.33 -24.20
CA LYS A 455 -6.43 4.10 -24.96
C LYS A 455 -5.10 3.41 -24.71
N GLU A 456 -4.01 4.17 -24.59
CA GLU A 456 -2.65 3.64 -24.47
C GLU A 456 -1.92 4.20 -23.24
N TYR A 457 -1.15 3.32 -22.60
CA TYR A 457 -0.22 3.67 -21.53
C TYR A 457 1.10 2.96 -21.79
N ASN A 458 2.23 3.63 -21.52
CA ASN A 458 3.55 3.04 -21.64
C ASN A 458 4.34 3.19 -20.31
N SER A 459 5.41 2.42 -20.17
CA SER A 459 6.24 2.43 -18.97
C SER A 459 6.97 3.76 -18.73
N LEU A 460 7.21 4.57 -19.76
CA LEU A 460 7.75 5.93 -19.60
C LEU A 460 6.77 6.88 -18.90
N ASN A 461 5.47 6.56 -18.95
CA ASN A 461 4.42 7.34 -18.31
C ASN A 461 4.39 8.82 -18.77
N GLU A 462 4.66 9.07 -20.05
CA GLU A 462 4.76 10.42 -20.64
C GLU A 462 3.48 11.25 -20.46
N HIS A 463 2.32 10.58 -20.47
CA HIS A 463 1.01 11.18 -20.20
C HIS A 463 0.88 11.88 -18.83
N LEU A 464 1.85 11.68 -17.92
CA LEU A 464 1.92 12.31 -16.60
C LEU A 464 2.99 13.41 -16.52
N GLN A 465 3.84 13.50 -17.55
CA GLN A 465 4.98 14.42 -17.57
C GLN A 465 4.63 15.77 -18.20
N ASP A 466 3.48 15.88 -18.87
CA ASP A 466 3.08 17.10 -19.58
C ASP A 466 2.93 18.31 -18.63
N GLY A 467 3.57 19.41 -19.00
CA GLY A 467 3.63 20.66 -18.23
C GLY A 467 4.61 20.70 -17.04
N LYS A 468 5.71 19.93 -17.07
CA LYS A 468 6.88 20.18 -16.22
C LYS A 468 7.76 21.28 -16.77
#